data_AF-A0A930QM92-F1
#
_entry.id   AF-A0A930QM92-F1
#
_cell.length_a   1.000
_cell.length_b   1.000
_cell.length_c   1.000
_cell.angle_alpha   90.00
_cell.angle_beta   90.00
_cell.angle_gamma   90.00
#
_symmetry.space_group_name_H-M   'P 1'
#
loop_
_entity.id
_entity.type
_entity.pdbx_description
1 polymer ?
#
loop_
_entity_poly.entity_id
_entity_poly.type
_entity_poly.pdbx_seq_one_letter_code
_entity_poly.pdbx_strand_id
1 'polypeptide(L)'
;MTSDEQTLYFFAFRYALPRQSYALSLVSDLVLRRVNDFEDWQLRDMICEIEAHWEENKDIHPIDRDVQRFFRDRRRGALLERGVKQAI
;
A
#
# COMPACT_ATOMS: atom_id res chain seq x y z
N MET A 1 -1.68 4.50 -15.76
CA MET A 1 -2.50 3.29 -15.50
C MET A 1 -3.97 3.60 -15.74
N THR A 2 -4.78 2.65 -16.20
CA THR A 2 -6.24 2.79 -16.28
C THR A 2 -6.89 2.63 -14.89
N SER A 3 -8.13 3.10 -14.74
CA SER A 3 -8.89 2.94 -13.49
C SER A 3 -9.14 1.47 -13.14
N ASP A 4 -9.40 0.63 -14.15
CA ASP A 4 -9.59 -0.81 -13.96
C ASP A 4 -8.32 -1.49 -13.45
N GLU A 5 -7.16 -1.12 -13.99
CA GLU A 5 -5.87 -1.62 -13.52
C GLU A 5 -5.58 -1.19 -12.08
N GLN A 6 -5.80 0.07 -11.73
CA GLN A 6 -5.65 0.55 -10.33
C GLN A 6 -6.52 -0.26 -9.37
N THR A 7 -7.78 -0.49 -9.76
CA THR A 7 -8.76 -1.25 -8.98
C THR A 7 -8.31 -2.69 -8.79
N LEU A 8 -7.82 -3.33 -9.86
CA LEU A 8 -7.28 -4.68 -9.80
C LEU A 8 -6.09 -4.79 -8.84
N TYR A 9 -5.14 -3.85 -8.89
CA TYR A 9 -4.00 -3.83 -7.97
C TYR A 9 -4.42 -3.60 -6.52
N PHE A 10 -5.42 -2.77 -6.29
CA PHE A 10 -5.98 -2.55 -4.96
C PHE A 10 -6.60 -3.83 -4.38
N PHE A 11 -7.43 -4.54 -5.16
CA PHE A 11 -8.02 -5.80 -4.72
C PHE A 11 -6.98 -6.89 -4.53
N ALA A 12 -5.99 -6.99 -5.41
CA ALA A 12 -4.86 -7.91 -5.26
C ALA A 12 -4.08 -7.63 -3.96
N PHE A 13 -3.89 -6.36 -3.62
CA PHE A 13 -3.22 -5.94 -2.39
C PHE A 13 -4.02 -6.37 -1.15
N ARG A 14 -5.32 -6.03 -1.07
CA ARG A 14 -6.21 -6.46 0.03
C ARG A 14 -6.23 -7.97 0.19
N TYR A 15 -6.24 -8.71 -0.91
CA TYR A 15 -6.22 -10.17 -0.88
C TYR A 15 -4.89 -10.71 -0.33
N ALA A 16 -3.77 -10.14 -0.75
CA ALA A 16 -2.45 -10.63 -0.36
C ALA A 16 -2.06 -10.25 1.08
N LEU A 17 -2.54 -9.11 1.59
CA LEU A 17 -2.18 -8.55 2.89
C LEU A 17 -2.35 -9.53 4.07
N PRO A 18 -3.51 -10.17 4.29
CA PRO A 18 -3.70 -11.08 5.42
C PRO A 18 -3.00 -12.42 5.25
N ARG A 19 -2.54 -12.75 4.04
CA ARG A 19 -1.98 -14.07 3.71
C ARG A 19 -0.50 -14.19 4.01
N GLN A 20 0.17 -13.10 4.43
CA GLN A 20 1.60 -13.07 4.81
C GLN A 20 2.47 -13.91 3.85
N SER A 21 2.25 -13.69 2.55
CA SER A 21 2.83 -14.52 1.49
C SER A 21 3.68 -13.69 0.56
N TYR A 22 4.54 -14.35 -0.22
CA TYR A 22 5.34 -13.72 -1.27
C TYR A 22 4.50 -12.86 -2.24
N ALA A 23 3.21 -13.17 -2.40
CA ALA A 23 2.29 -12.37 -3.20
C ALA A 23 2.15 -10.93 -2.70
N LEU A 24 2.24 -10.68 -1.38
CA LEU A 24 2.19 -9.34 -0.82
C LEU A 24 3.39 -8.51 -1.28
N SER A 25 4.59 -9.08 -1.22
CA SER A 25 5.81 -8.42 -1.69
C SER A 25 5.74 -8.10 -3.18
N LEU A 26 5.22 -9.02 -3.99
CA LEU A 26 5.10 -8.83 -5.45
C LEU A 26 4.07 -7.75 -5.81
N VAL A 27 2.86 -7.83 -5.26
CA VAL A 27 1.82 -6.83 -5.51
C VAL A 27 2.25 -5.46 -5.02
N SER A 28 2.94 -5.41 -3.89
CA SER A 28 3.33 -4.15 -3.30
C SER A 28 4.53 -3.52 -4.04
N ASP A 29 5.49 -4.30 -4.58
CA ASP A 29 6.52 -3.79 -5.50
C ASP A 29 5.91 -3.16 -6.75
N LEU A 30 4.91 -3.80 -7.34
CA LEU A 30 4.16 -3.26 -8.48
C LEU A 30 3.46 -1.94 -8.14
N VAL A 31 2.80 -1.86 -6.98
CA VAL A 31 2.16 -0.63 -6.49
C VAL A 31 3.18 0.48 -6.26
N LEU A 32 4.37 0.18 -5.70
CA LEU A 32 5.40 1.19 -5.47
C LEU A 32 5.99 1.75 -6.75
N ARG A 33 6.29 0.89 -7.74
CA ARG A 33 6.82 1.32 -9.03
C ARG A 33 5.87 2.26 -9.78
N ARG A 34 4.57 2.15 -9.49
CA ARG A 34 3.49 2.93 -10.10
C ARG A 34 2.78 3.83 -9.10
N VAL A 35 3.41 4.18 -7.98
CA VAL A 35 2.73 4.92 -6.90
C VAL A 35 2.11 6.23 -7.40
N ASN A 36 2.77 6.89 -8.36
CA ASN A 36 2.33 8.13 -9.02
C ASN A 36 1.09 7.99 -9.90
N ASP A 37 0.75 6.77 -10.30
CA ASP A 37 -0.41 6.49 -11.12
C ASP A 37 -1.68 6.25 -10.28
N PHE A 38 -1.59 6.14 -8.95
CA PHE A 38 -2.74 5.97 -8.06
C PHE A 38 -3.25 7.32 -7.55
N GLU A 39 -4.57 7.41 -7.37
CA GLU A 39 -5.19 8.55 -6.73
C GLU A 39 -4.89 8.61 -5.22
N ASP A 40 -4.90 9.81 -4.65
CA ASP A 40 -4.54 10.01 -3.24
C ASP A 40 -5.44 9.23 -2.28
N TRP A 41 -6.74 9.11 -2.58
CA TRP A 41 -7.67 8.35 -1.74
C TRP A 41 -7.35 6.85 -1.77
N GLN A 42 -6.94 6.29 -2.92
CA GLN A 42 -6.54 4.88 -3.03
C GLN A 42 -5.29 4.59 -2.20
N LEU A 43 -4.31 5.50 -2.24
CA LEU A 43 -3.10 5.38 -1.45
C LEU A 43 -3.39 5.46 0.06
N ARG A 44 -4.31 6.34 0.47
CA ARG A 44 -4.78 6.43 1.86
C ARG A 44 -5.50 5.16 2.28
N ASP A 45 -6.37 4.61 1.44
CA ASP A 45 -7.13 3.41 1.75
C ASP A 45 -6.21 2.19 1.93
N MET A 46 -5.20 2.03 1.07
CA MET A 46 -4.18 0.98 1.24
C MET A 46 -3.36 1.14 2.53
N ILE A 47 -3.14 2.37 3.00
CA ILE A 47 -2.48 2.63 4.29
C ILE A 47 -3.40 2.19 5.43
N CYS A 48 -4.68 2.58 5.39
CA CYS A 48 -5.68 2.20 6.39
C CYS A 48 -5.82 0.67 6.50
N GLU A 49 -5.82 -0.05 5.38
CA GLU A 49 -5.88 -1.52 5.38
C GLU A 49 -4.69 -2.17 6.11
N ILE A 50 -3.48 -1.62 5.95
CA ILE A 50 -2.28 -2.11 6.68
C ILE A 50 -2.44 -1.86 8.17
N GLU A 51 -2.88 -0.66 8.54
CA GLU A 51 -3.03 -0.26 9.95
C GLU A 51 -4.13 -1.10 10.64
N ALA A 52 -5.28 -1.28 9.99
CA ALA A 52 -6.34 -2.18 10.47
C ALA A 52 -5.84 -3.62 10.61
N HIS A 53 -5.08 -4.12 9.63
CA HIS A 53 -4.50 -5.46 9.70
C HIS A 53 -3.57 -5.64 10.91
N TRP A 54 -2.79 -4.62 11.27
CA TRP A 54 -1.93 -4.64 12.45
C TRP A 54 -2.69 -4.57 13.78
N GLU A 55 -3.81 -3.85 13.82
CA GLU A 55 -4.67 -3.79 15.01
C GLU A 55 -5.33 -5.14 15.28
N GLU A 56 -5.79 -5.80 14.22
CA GLU A 56 -6.49 -7.09 14.30
C GLU A 56 -5.53 -8.29 14.47
N ASN A 57 -4.31 -8.23 13.91
CA ASN A 57 -3.36 -9.34 13.93
C ASN A 57 -2.07 -8.97 14.67
N LYS A 58 -1.89 -9.55 15.87
CA LYS A 58 -0.69 -9.33 16.69
C LYS A 58 0.47 -10.27 16.36
N ASP A 59 0.17 -11.41 15.73
CA ASP A 59 1.14 -12.46 15.40
C ASP A 59 1.61 -12.37 13.93
N ILE A 60 1.85 -11.15 13.44
CA ILE A 60 2.44 -10.94 12.12
C ILE A 60 3.93 -11.27 12.20
N HIS A 61 4.41 -12.11 11.29
CA HIS A 61 5.83 -12.44 11.22
C HIS A 61 6.67 -11.14 11.07
N PRO A 62 7.77 -10.97 11.82
CA PRO A 62 8.54 -9.72 11.81
C PRO A 62 8.96 -9.24 10.42
N ILE A 63 9.35 -10.16 9.53
CA ILE A 63 9.72 -9.83 8.14
C ILE A 63 8.53 -9.24 7.38
N ASP A 64 7.35 -9.85 7.48
CA ASP A 64 6.16 -9.35 6.80
C ASP A 64 5.73 -8.00 7.37
N ARG A 65 5.90 -7.80 8.67
CA ARG A 65 5.64 -6.52 9.33
C ARG A 65 6.57 -5.41 8.84
N ASP A 66 7.85 -5.71 8.67
CA ASP A 66 8.84 -4.76 8.12
C ASP A 66 8.51 -4.39 6.67
N VAL A 67 8.14 -5.39 5.87
CA VAL A 67 7.69 -5.19 4.49
C VAL A 67 6.44 -4.29 4.45
N GLN A 68 5.43 -4.59 5.25
CA GLN A 68 4.20 -3.78 5.36
C GLN A 68 4.51 -2.34 5.80
N ARG A 69 5.40 -2.16 6.78
CA ARG A 69 5.83 -0.83 7.26
C ARG A 69 6.52 -0.05 6.15
N PHE A 70 7.45 -0.66 5.43
CA PHE A 70 8.12 -0.03 4.29
C PHE A 70 7.12 0.45 3.24
N PHE A 71 6.12 -0.38 2.91
CA PHE A 71 5.08 -0.01 1.96
C PHE A 71 4.22 1.16 2.43
N ARG A 72 3.78 1.14 3.69
CA ARG A 72 3.03 2.23 4.30
C ARG A 72 3.80 3.55 4.23
N ASP A 73 5.07 3.53 4.64
CA ASP A 73 5.89 4.73 4.76
C ASP A 73 6.20 5.34 3.38
N ARG A 74 6.46 4.51 2.37
CA ARG A 74 6.61 4.95 0.97
C ARG A 74 5.36 5.65 0.44
N ARG A 75 4.16 5.10 0.69
CA ARG A 75 2.89 5.72 0.25
C ARG A 75 2.64 7.03 0.98
N ARG A 76 2.95 7.11 2.28
CA ARG A 76 2.87 8.34 3.07
C ARG A 76 3.83 9.42 2.51
N GLY A 77 5.04 9.03 2.12
CA GLY A 77 5.99 9.92 1.44
C GLY A 77 5.43 10.47 0.13
N ALA A 78 4.86 9.61 -0.72
CA ALA A 78 4.25 10.04 -1.99
C ALA A 78 3.08 11.03 -1.77
N LEU A 79 2.23 10.79 -0.78
CA LEU A 79 1.14 11.71 -0.43
C LEU A 79 1.67 13.05 0.09
N LEU A 80 2.72 13.05 0.90
CA LEU A 80 3.36 14.27 1.39
C LEU A 80 3.96 15.10 0.26
N GLU A 81 4.71 14.47 -0.66
CA GLU A 81 5.29 15.14 -1.82
C GLU A 81 4.22 15.80 -2.71
N ARG A 82 3.06 15.15 -2.88
CA ARG A 82 1.92 15.70 -3.62
C ARG A 82 1.27 16.87 -2.91
N GLY A 83 1.06 16.75 -1.59
CA GLY A 83 0.52 17.84 -0.78
C GLY A 83 1.39 19.09 -0.83
N VAL A 84 2.72 18.93 -0.81
CA VAL A 84 3.66 20.04 -1.00
C VAL A 84 3.53 20.65 -2.40
N LYS A 85 3.44 19.85 -3.46
CA LYS A 85 3.26 20.35 -4.84
C LYS A 85 1.95 21.10 -5.07
N GLN A 86 0.88 20.78 -4.33
CA GLN A 86 -0.41 21.48 -4.42
C GLN A 86 -0.45 22.79 -3.63
N ALA A 87 0.49 22.98 -2.69
CA ALA A 87 0.58 24.16 -1.84
C ALA A 87 1.54 25.24 -2.37
N ILE A 88 2.28 24.96 -3.45
CA ILE A 88 3.19 25.87 -4.17
C ILE A 88 2.48 26.35 -5.44
#